data_AF-A0A069RF48-F1
#
_entry.id   AF-A0A069RF48-F1
#
_cell.length_a   1.000
_cell.length_b   1.000
_cell.length_c   1.000
_cell.angle_alpha   90.00
_cell.angle_beta   90.00
_cell.angle_gamma   90.00
#
_symmetry.space_group_name_H-M   'P 1'
#
loop_
_entity.id
_entity.type
_entity.pdbx_description
1 polymer ?
#
loop_
_entity_poly.entity_id
_entity_poly.type
_entity_poly.pdbx_seq_one_letter_code
_entity_poly.pdbx_strand_id
1 'polypeptide(L)' 'MGKIKEGDEVIVKIPDISNEACEGVVTLIGPSLDESGNGTNVEIAVISDNKSIKPGLFAEIGLKK' A
#
# COMPACT_ATOMS: atom_id res chain seq x y z
N MET A 1 12.14 9.96 10.16
CA MET A 1 11.47 9.30 9.03
C MET A 1 10.89 8.01 9.55
N GLY A 2 9.57 7.83 9.47
CA GLY A 2 8.90 6.64 10.01
C GLY A 2 9.28 5.43 9.18
N LYS A 3 9.81 4.39 9.82
CA LYS A 3 10.07 3.11 9.16
C LYS A 3 8.73 2.38 9.04
N ILE A 4 8.34 2.01 7.82
CA ILE A 4 7.23 1.07 7.59
C ILE A 4 7.60 -0.28 8.21
N LYS A 5 6.65 -0.93 8.86
CA LYS A 5 6.77 -2.31 9.39
C LYS A 5 5.57 -3.15 8.96
N GLU A 6 5.74 -4.47 8.98
CA GLU A 6 4.63 -5.40 8.82
C GLU A 6 3.57 -5.15 9.90
N GLY A 7 2.30 -5.24 9.51
CA GLY A 7 1.16 -4.94 10.36
C GLY A 7 0.80 -3.46 10.46
N ASP A 8 1.55 -2.54 9.83
CA ASP A 8 1.12 -1.14 9.75
C ASP A 8 -0.17 -1.01 8.94
N GLU A 9 -1.12 -0.26 9.49
CA GLU A 9 -2.33 0.12 8.80
C GLU A 9 -2.05 1.22 7.76
N VAL A 10 -2.65 1.08 6.59
CA VAL A 10 -2.51 2.03 5.49
C VAL A 10 -3.87 2.42 4.93
N ILE A 11 -3.89 3.59 4.32
CA ILE A 11 -4.97 4.12 3.52
C ILE A 11 -4.58 3.95 2.05
N VAL A 12 -5.46 3.30 1.29
CA VAL A 12 -5.27 2.97 -0.12
C VAL A 12 -6.30 3.75 -0.94
N LYS A 13 -5.83 4.54 -1.91
CA LYS A 13 -6.71 5.26 -2.85
C LYS A 13 -6.46 4.78 -4.26
N ILE A 14 -7.53 4.52 -5.01
CA ILE A 14 -7.47 4.04 -6.40
C ILE A 14 -8.31 5.00 -7.26
N PRO A 15 -7.71 6.09 -7.76
CA PRO A 15 -8.44 7.18 -8.44
C PRO A 15 -9.33 6.71 -9.61
N ASP A 16 -8.90 5.65 -10.31
CA ASP A 16 -9.61 5.10 -11.47
C ASP A 16 -10.92 4.36 -11.12
N ILE A 17 -11.13 4.02 -9.84
CA ILE A 17 -12.36 3.33 -9.38
C ILE A 17 -13.27 4.30 -8.63
N SER A 18 -12.72 4.97 -7.63
CA SER A 18 -13.44 5.90 -6.77
C SER A 18 -12.43 6.83 -6.11
N ASN A 19 -12.85 8.06 -5.83
CA ASN A 19 -12.05 8.99 -5.04
C ASN A 19 -12.10 8.67 -3.54
N GLU A 20 -12.86 7.64 -3.14
CA GLU A 20 -12.94 7.15 -1.78
C GLU A 20 -11.70 6.31 -1.41
N ALA A 21 -11.25 6.46 -0.18
CA ALA A 21 -10.14 5.70 0.34
C ALA A 21 -10.63 4.40 0.98
N CYS A 22 -9.87 3.32 0.79
CA CYS A 22 -10.07 2.04 1.46
C CYS A 22 -8.90 1.75 2.40
N GLU A 23 -9.08 0.78 3.28
CA GLU A 23 -8.06 0.39 4.25
C GLU A 23 -7.19 -0.73 3.70
N GLY A 24 -5.98 -0.84 4.23
CA GLY A 24 -5.09 -1.96 3.97
C GLY A 24 -4.10 -2.17 5.10
N VAL A 25 -3.38 -3.27 5.02
CA VAL A 25 -2.34 -3.64 5.99
C VAL A 25 -1.09 -4.08 5.25
N VAL A 26 0.08 -3.64 5.71
CA VAL A 26 1.37 -4.12 5.20
C VAL A 26 1.55 -5.58 5.61
N THR A 27 1.61 -6.49 4.65
CA THR A 27 1.79 -7.93 4.90
C THR A 27 3.24 -8.38 4.79
N LEU A 28 4.03 -7.72 3.95
CA LEU A 28 5.41 -8.09 3.71
C LEU A 28 6.25 -6.88 3.32
N ILE A 29 7.49 -6.84 3.81
CA ILE A 29 8.49 -5.87 3.40
C ILE A 29 9.62 -6.60 2.68
N GLY A 30 9.81 -6.27 1.41
CA GLY A 30 10.87 -6.79 0.57
C GLY A 30 12.24 -6.20 0.89
N PRO A 31 13.28 -6.69 0.20
CA PRO A 31 14.61 -6.12 0.31
C PRO A 31 14.65 -4.68 -0.21
N SER A 32 15.64 -3.92 0.25
CA SER A 32 15.91 -2.58 -0.27
C SER A 32 16.15 -2.62 -1.78
N LEU A 33 15.63 -1.61 -2.48
CA LEU A 33 15.73 -1.48 -3.94
C LEU A 33 17.13 -1.05 -4.39
N ASP A 34 17.91 -0.40 -3.51
CA ASP A 34 19.30 -0.05 -3.76
C ASP A 34 20.20 -0.32 -2.54
N GLU A 35 21.51 -0.28 -2.76
CA GLU A 35 22.53 -0.45 -1.70
C GLU A 35 22.51 0.70 -0.68
N SER A 36 21.85 1.81 -1.00
CA SER A 36 21.70 2.97 -0.12
C SER A 36 20.48 2.86 0.80
N GLY A 37 19.65 1.81 0.65
CA GLY A 37 18.42 1.62 1.40
C GLY A 37 17.27 2.53 0.98
N ASN A 38 17.35 3.19 -0.17
CA ASN A 38 16.29 4.06 -0.67
C ASN A 38 15.26 3.24 -1.44
N GLY A 39 14.08 3.13 -0.84
CA GLY A 39 12.97 2.39 -1.40
C GLY A 39 13.04 0.90 -1.07
N THR A 40 11.87 0.31 -0.85
CA THR A 40 11.67 -1.12 -0.69
C THR A 40 10.35 -1.49 -1.36
N ASN A 41 10.25 -2.72 -1.84
CA ASN A 41 8.96 -3.25 -2.27
C ASN A 41 8.16 -3.63 -1.03
N VAL A 42 6.91 -3.18 -0.95
CA VAL A 42 5.99 -3.57 0.11
C VAL A 42 4.78 -4.26 -0.50
N GLU A 43 4.33 -5.31 0.16
CA GLU A 43 3.05 -5.95 -0.15
C GLU A 43 1.99 -5.44 0.82
N ILE A 44 0.82 -5.12 0.28
CA ILE A 44 -0.30 -4.58 1.03
C ILE A 44 -1.53 -5.43 0.75
N ALA A 45 -2.12 -6.00 1.80
CA ALA A 45 -3.44 -6.57 1.73
C ALA A 45 -4.48 -5.45 1.76
N VAL A 46 -5.16 -5.22 0.64
CA VAL A 46 -6.23 -4.22 0.53
C VAL A 46 -7.54 -4.81 1.06
N ILE A 47 -8.12 -4.15 2.05
CA ILE A 47 -9.41 -4.53 2.65
C ILE A 47 -10.49 -3.71 1.94
N SER A 48 -11.12 -4.31 0.94
CA SER A 48 -12.18 -3.67 0.17
C SER A 48 -13.20 -4.68 -0.33
N ASP A 49 -14.49 -4.36 -0.18
CA ASP A 49 -15.59 -5.11 -0.80
C ASP A 49 -15.79 -4.73 -2.28
N ASN A 50 -14.99 -3.78 -2.80
CA ASN A 50 -15.14 -3.29 -4.16
C ASN A 50 -14.52 -4.24 -5.20
N LYS A 51 -15.39 -5.04 -5.84
CA LYS A 51 -15.03 -5.99 -6.90
C LYS A 51 -14.49 -5.36 -8.19
N SER A 52 -14.48 -4.02 -8.29
CA SER A 52 -13.92 -3.31 -9.44
C SER A 52 -12.40 -3.18 -9.38
N ILE A 53 -11.78 -3.50 -8.24
CA ILE A 53 -10.32 -3.53 -8.11
C ILE A 53 -9.77 -4.67 -8.95
N LYS A 54 -8.92 -4.33 -9.92
CA LYS A 54 -8.29 -5.26 -10.85
C LYS A 54 -6.78 -5.08 -10.84
N PRO A 55 -6.01 -6.13 -11.14
CA PRO A 55 -4.56 -6.00 -11.34
C PRO A 55 -4.22 -4.97 -12.41
N GLY A 56 -3.10 -4.26 -12.21
CA GLY A 56 -2.59 -3.26 -13.16
C GLY A 56 -3.10 -1.83 -12.93
N LEU A 57 -4.00 -1.61 -11.97
CA LEU A 57 -4.40 -0.27 -11.55
C LEU A 57 -3.33 0.39 -10.69
N PHE A 58 -3.22 1.72 -10.80
CA PHE A 58 -2.37 2.52 -9.93
C PHE A 58 -3.11 2.85 -8.63
N ALA A 59 -2.38 2.80 -7.51
CA ALA A 59 -2.89 3.14 -6.21
C ALA A 59 -1.93 4.08 -5.47
N GLU A 60 -2.48 5.00 -4.70
CA GLU A 60 -1.74 5.82 -3.75
C GLU A 60 -1.87 5.22 -2.35
N ILE A 61 -0.73 5.11 -1.66
CA ILE A 61 -0.65 4.51 -0.32
C ILE A 61 -0.22 5.58 0.68
N GLY A 62 -1.01 5.77 1.73
CA GLY A 62 -0.66 6.61 2.87
C GLY A 62 -0.63 5.79 4.16
N LEU A 63 0.35 6.01 5.03
CA LEU A 63 0.36 5.40 6.37
C LEU A 63 -0.74 6.01 7.25
N LYS A 64 -1.52 5.15 7.90
CA LYS A 64 -2.49 5.54 8.93
C LYS A 64 -1.70 5.72 10.23
N LYS A 65 -1.50 6.96 10.67
CA LYS A 65 -0.76 7.29 11.90
C LYS A 65 -1.65 7.35 13.12
#